data_AF-A0A535EMN5-F1
#
_entry.id   AF-A0A535EMN5-F1
#
_cell.length_a   1.000
_cell.length_b   1.000
_cell.length_c   1.000
_cell.angle_alpha   90.00
_cell.angle_beta   90.00
_cell.angle_gamma   90.00
#
_symmetry.space_group_name_H-M   'P 1'
#
loop_
_entity.id
_entity.type
_entity.pdbx_description
1 polymer ?
#
loop_
_entity_poly.entity_id
_entity_poly.type
_entity_poly.pdbx_seq_one_letter_code
_entity_poly.pdbx_strand_id
1 'polypeptide(L)'
;MPRRERVLAAKVLAASALAALAVGAGALDATLGNLVAAARPHANGSWHVTEATFGAALLVMVLYVLLGVGFGTLLQSSPVAIVVYFVLPTAWTVAGRLVSWLHDWASWLDLSTTAEPLTRGAWPAGDGWERLAASVALWVGLPLALGLVRVLRSEVK
;
A
#
# COMPACT_ATOMS: atom_id res chain seq x y z
N MET A 1 24.72 2.21 -21.98
CA MET A 1 23.39 2.81 -21.75
C MET A 1 22.86 2.32 -20.41
N PRO A 2 22.81 3.16 -19.35
CA PRO A 2 22.62 2.68 -17.99
C PRO A 2 21.19 2.14 -17.80
N ARG A 3 21.05 0.82 -17.58
CA ARG A 3 19.77 0.09 -17.45
C ARG A 3 19.04 0.36 -16.12
N ARG A 4 19.28 1.50 -15.46
CA ARG A 4 18.80 1.79 -14.09
C ARG A 4 17.27 1.84 -14.03
N GLU A 5 16.63 2.34 -15.08
CA GLU A 5 15.17 2.33 -15.23
C GLU A 5 14.60 0.91 -15.25
N ARG A 6 15.24 0.00 -16.01
CA ARG A 6 14.83 -1.41 -16.08
C ARG A 6 15.01 -2.13 -14.75
N VAL A 7 16.08 -1.82 -14.02
CA VAL A 7 16.31 -2.37 -12.67
C VAL A 7 15.24 -1.88 -11.70
N LEU A 8 14.87 -0.59 -11.75
CA LEU A 8 13.79 -0.07 -10.91
C LEU A 8 12.44 -0.70 -11.27
N ALA A 9 12.11 -0.80 -12.56
CA ALA A 9 10.88 -1.46 -13.02
C ALA A 9 10.83 -2.92 -12.57
N ALA A 10 11.94 -3.66 -12.71
CA ALA A 10 12.05 -5.03 -12.21
C ALA A 10 11.88 -5.10 -10.69
N LYS A 11 12.41 -4.14 -9.93
CA LYS A 11 12.23 -4.06 -8.47
C LYS A 11 10.78 -3.78 -8.08
N VAL A 12 10.11 -2.88 -8.79
CA VAL A 12 8.67 -2.60 -8.59
C VAL A 12 7.84 -3.84 -8.89
N LEU A 13 8.09 -4.52 -10.01
CA LEU A 13 7.41 -5.76 -10.36
C LEU A 13 7.66 -6.88 -9.35
N ALA A 14 8.91 -7.06 -8.91
CA ALA A 14 9.27 -8.05 -7.90
C ALA A 14 8.62 -7.75 -6.55
N ALA A 15 8.55 -6.47 -6.15
CA ALA A 15 7.87 -6.06 -4.93
C ALA A 15 6.35 -6.31 -5.01
N SER A 16 5.72 -6.00 -6.15
CA SER A 16 4.31 -6.32 -6.38
C SER A 16 4.04 -7.83 -6.38
N ALA A 17 4.92 -8.63 -6.97
CA ALA A 17 4.81 -10.09 -6.93
C ALA A 17 4.96 -10.62 -5.51
N LEU A 18 5.90 -10.09 -4.72
CA LEU A 18 6.07 -10.43 -3.31
C LEU A 18 4.82 -10.06 -2.49
N ALA A 19 4.22 -8.90 -2.75
CA ALA A 19 2.96 -8.49 -2.14
C ALA A 19 1.84 -9.50 -2.45
N ALA A 20 1.72 -9.94 -3.70
CA ALA A 20 0.75 -10.96 -4.10
C ALA A 20 0.98 -12.30 -3.41
N LEU A 21 2.24 -12.75 -3.30
CA LEU A 21 2.59 -13.96 -2.56
C LEU A 21 2.26 -13.85 -1.07
N ALA A 22 2.49 -12.68 -0.46
CA ALA A 22 2.15 -12.43 0.94
C ALA A 22 0.64 -12.49 1.18
N VAL A 23 -0.18 -11.93 0.28
CA VAL A 23 -1.65 -12.08 0.36
C VAL A 23 -2.06 -13.55 0.19
N GLY A 24 -1.43 -14.29 -0.73
CA GLY A 24 -1.65 -15.72 -0.89
C GLY A 24 -1.32 -16.51 0.40
N ALA A 25 -0.17 -16.21 1.03
CA ALA A 25 0.20 -16.80 2.30
C ALA A 25 -0.80 -16.47 3.42
N GLY A 26 -1.24 -15.21 3.52
CA GLY A 26 -2.27 -14.81 4.47
C GLY A 26 -3.61 -15.53 4.25
N ALA A 27 -4.00 -15.76 2.99
CA ALA A 27 -5.19 -16.56 2.67
C ALA A 27 -5.02 -18.03 3.10
N LEU A 28 -3.82 -18.60 2.92
CA LEU A 28 -3.51 -19.95 3.43
C LEU A 28 -3.59 -19.99 4.96
N ASP A 29 -2.97 -19.05 5.66
CA ASP A 29 -3.04 -18.97 7.12
C ASP A 29 -4.48 -18.84 7.62
N ALA A 30 -5.29 -18.00 6.95
CA ALA A 30 -6.67 -17.79 7.33
C ALA A 30 -7.53 -19.05 7.07
N THR A 31 -7.29 -19.78 5.97
CA THR A 31 -7.96 -21.07 5.72
C THR A 31 -7.58 -22.14 6.74
N LEU A 32 -6.30 -22.24 7.10
CA LEU A 32 -5.83 -23.15 8.16
C LEU A 32 -6.45 -22.79 9.51
N GLY A 33 -6.48 -21.50 9.85
CA GLY A 33 -7.14 -21.01 11.06
C GLY A 33 -8.63 -21.36 11.10
N ASN A 34 -9.32 -21.23 9.96
CA ASN A 34 -10.73 -21.60 9.85
C ASN A 34 -10.95 -23.11 9.99
N LEU A 35 -10.06 -23.95 9.44
CA LEU A 35 -10.11 -25.42 9.62
C LEU A 35 -9.92 -25.82 11.10
N VAL A 36 -8.96 -25.20 11.78
CA VAL A 36 -8.73 -25.41 13.22
C VAL A 36 -9.95 -24.95 14.03
N ALA A 37 -10.58 -23.84 13.64
CA ALA A 37 -11.80 -23.35 14.27
C ALA A 37 -12.97 -24.33 14.04
N ALA A 38 -13.20 -24.80 12.81
CA ALA A 38 -14.27 -25.74 12.49
C ALA A 38 -14.19 -27.06 13.28
N ALA A 39 -13.00 -27.45 13.74
CA ALA A 39 -12.81 -28.62 14.61
C ALA A 39 -13.22 -28.38 16.07
N ARG A 40 -13.55 -27.15 16.48
CA ARG A 40 -13.96 -26.82 17.85
C ARG A 40 -15.49 -26.74 17.99
N PRO A 41 -16.09 -27.38 19.02
CA PRO A 41 -17.49 -27.15 19.33
C PRO A 41 -17.66 -25.67 19.67
N HIS A 42 -18.66 -24.99 19.08
CA HIS A 42 -18.97 -23.54 19.15
C HIS A 42 -18.26 -22.62 18.15
N ALA A 43 -17.41 -23.14 17.26
CA ALA A 43 -16.86 -22.34 16.17
C ALA A 43 -17.56 -22.70 14.85
N ASN A 44 -18.41 -21.80 14.41
CA ASN A 44 -19.00 -21.76 13.10
C ASN A 44 -17.92 -21.29 12.12
N GLY A 45 -17.12 -22.22 11.60
CA GLY A 45 -16.08 -22.01 10.57
C GLY A 45 -16.63 -21.58 9.20
N SER A 46 -17.68 -20.76 9.19
CA SER A 46 -18.40 -20.27 8.02
C SER A 46 -17.89 -18.89 7.63
N TRP A 47 -16.63 -18.79 7.22
CA TRP A 47 -16.13 -17.60 6.54
C TRP A 47 -16.30 -17.78 5.02
N HIS A 48 -16.70 -16.71 4.34
CA HIS A 48 -16.72 -16.63 2.89
C HIS A 48 -15.75 -15.55 2.42
N VAL A 49 -14.70 -15.97 1.74
CA VAL A 49 -13.82 -15.08 0.96
C VAL A 49 -14.45 -14.94 -0.41
N THR A 50 -14.93 -13.74 -0.72
CA THR A 50 -15.35 -13.44 -2.10
C THR A 50 -14.13 -13.05 -2.93
N GLU A 51 -14.21 -13.26 -4.24
CA GLU A 51 -13.18 -12.79 -5.18
C GLU A 51 -12.96 -11.27 -5.05
N ALA A 52 -14.04 -10.52 -4.75
CA ALA A 52 -13.98 -9.09 -4.50
C ALA A 52 -13.15 -8.74 -3.26
N THR A 53 -13.38 -9.44 -2.14
CA THR A 53 -12.59 -9.28 -0.91
C THR A 53 -11.11 -9.57 -1.14
N PHE A 54 -10.81 -10.65 -1.88
CA PHE A 54 -9.43 -11.02 -2.20
C PHE A 54 -8.76 -9.99 -3.11
N GLY A 55 -9.46 -9.54 -4.16
CA GLY A 55 -8.95 -8.51 -5.08
C GLY A 55 -8.68 -7.17 -4.38
N ALA A 56 -9.57 -6.77 -3.46
CA ALA A 56 -9.40 -5.57 -2.65
C ALA A 56 -8.17 -5.69 -1.72
N ALA A 57 -8.02 -6.83 -1.03
CA ALA A 57 -6.87 -7.12 -0.17
C ALA A 57 -5.55 -7.13 -0.97
N LEU A 58 -5.56 -7.71 -2.18
CA LEU A 58 -4.41 -7.73 -3.07
C LEU A 58 -4.00 -6.32 -3.50
N LEU A 59 -4.96 -5.52 -3.96
CA LEU A 59 -4.69 -4.15 -4.41
C LEU A 59 -4.11 -3.31 -3.27
N VAL A 60 -4.73 -3.33 -2.09
CA VAL A 60 -4.25 -2.52 -0.96
C VAL A 60 -2.86 -2.95 -0.51
N MET A 61 -2.58 -4.27 -0.45
CA MET A 61 -1.25 -4.77 -0.11
C MET A 61 -0.18 -4.31 -1.11
N VAL A 62 -0.48 -4.37 -2.41
CA VAL A 62 0.42 -3.86 -3.45
C VAL A 62 0.66 -2.36 -3.26
N LEU A 63 -0.38 -1.55 -3.01
CA LEU A 63 -0.23 -0.11 -2.82
C LEU A 63 0.67 0.23 -1.62
N TYR A 64 0.49 -0.43 -0.48
CA TYR A 64 1.32 -0.20 0.71
C TYR A 64 2.77 -0.68 0.53
N VAL A 65 2.99 -1.79 -0.19
CA VAL A 65 4.35 -2.22 -0.55
C VAL A 65 5.01 -1.19 -1.48
N LEU A 66 4.29 -0.71 -2.48
CA LEU A 66 4.81 0.30 -3.42
C LEU A 66 5.08 1.65 -2.74
N LEU A 67 4.29 2.04 -1.74
CA LEU A 67 4.57 3.18 -0.87
C LEU A 67 5.95 3.04 -0.21
N GLY A 68 6.24 1.87 0.38
CA GLY A 68 7.54 1.55 0.97
C GLY A 68 8.68 1.56 -0.06
N VAL A 69 8.46 1.01 -1.25
CA VAL A 69 9.44 1.06 -2.35
C VAL A 69 9.68 2.51 -2.80
N GLY A 70 8.64 3.33 -2.87
CA GLY A 70 8.73 4.75 -3.19
C GLY A 70 9.63 5.51 -2.23
N PHE A 71 9.37 5.42 -0.92
CA PHE A 71 10.23 6.05 0.07
C PHE A 71 11.65 5.48 0.11
N GLY A 72 11.79 4.15 0.01
CA GLY A 72 13.10 3.49 -0.02
C GLY A 72 13.96 3.93 -1.21
N THR A 73 13.34 4.11 -2.38
CA THR A 73 14.03 4.57 -3.60
C THR A 73 14.36 6.05 -3.55
N LEU A 74 13.45 6.88 -3.03
CA LEU A 74 13.67 8.32 -2.86
C LEU A 74 14.79 8.63 -1.86
N LEU A 75 14.74 8.01 -0.69
CA LEU A 75 15.60 8.36 0.44
C LEU A 75 16.94 7.63 0.40
N GLN A 76 17.06 6.54 -0.37
CA GLN A 76 18.28 5.73 -0.53
C GLN A 76 18.87 5.24 0.81
N SER A 77 18.03 5.15 1.86
CA SER A 77 18.40 4.72 3.20
C SER A 77 17.22 3.96 3.81
N SER A 78 17.41 2.66 4.10
CA SER A 78 16.34 1.82 4.64
C SER A 78 15.83 2.30 6.00
N PRO A 79 16.68 2.66 6.99
CA PRO A 79 16.19 3.15 8.28
C PRO A 79 15.35 4.43 8.15
N VAL A 80 15.82 5.39 7.36
CA VAL A 80 15.12 6.66 7.15
C VAL A 80 13.80 6.44 6.41
N ALA A 81 13.80 5.56 5.40
CA ALA A 81 12.59 5.22 4.65
C ALA A 81 11.52 4.58 5.53
N ILE A 82 11.90 3.67 6.42
CA ILE A 82 10.97 3.04 7.37
C ILE A 82 10.37 4.11 8.29
N VAL A 83 11.19 4.99 8.86
CA VAL A 83 10.70 6.06 9.74
C VAL A 83 9.75 6.99 9.00
N VAL A 84 10.12 7.47 7.81
CA VAL A 84 9.29 8.38 7.02
C VAL A 84 7.99 7.69 6.57
N TYR A 85 8.05 6.42 6.17
CA TYR A 85 6.90 5.61 5.79
C TYR A 85 5.83 5.57 6.89
N PHE A 86 6.22 5.50 8.16
CA PHE A 86 5.27 5.49 9.27
C PHE A 86 4.89 6.89 9.75
N VAL A 87 5.89 7.75 9.97
CA VAL A 87 5.68 9.05 10.63
C VAL A 87 4.93 10.01 9.72
N LEU A 88 5.32 10.11 8.45
CA LEU A 88 4.80 11.16 7.56
C LEU A 88 3.31 10.94 7.21
N PRO A 89 2.85 9.73 6.80
CA PRO A 89 1.43 9.47 6.58
C PRO A 89 0.62 9.61 7.87
N THR A 90 1.12 9.10 9.01
CA THR A 90 0.42 9.21 10.29
C THR A 90 0.25 10.67 10.71
N ALA A 91 1.29 11.50 10.57
CA ALA A 91 1.23 12.92 10.86
C ALA A 91 0.22 13.63 9.96
N TRP A 92 0.16 13.27 8.67
CA TRP A 92 -0.83 13.80 7.74
C TRP A 92 -2.27 13.45 8.14
N THR A 93 -2.52 12.18 8.47
CA THR A 93 -3.83 11.72 8.98
C THR A 93 -4.25 12.47 10.24
N VAL A 94 -3.32 12.64 11.20
CA VAL A 94 -3.59 13.37 12.44
C VAL A 94 -3.88 14.84 12.16
N ALA A 95 -3.09 15.48 11.30
CA ALA A 95 -3.30 16.87 10.92
C ALA A 95 -4.67 17.08 10.25
N GLY A 96 -5.08 16.19 9.35
CA GLY A 96 -6.40 16.22 8.71
C GLY A 96 -7.59 16.05 9.66
N ARG A 97 -7.38 15.40 10.80
CA ARG A 97 -8.41 15.23 11.85
C ARG A 97 -8.47 16.41 12.80
N LEU A 98 -7.34 17.05 13.08
CA LEU A 98 -7.25 18.13 14.08
C LEU A 98 -7.43 19.53 13.47
N VAL A 99 -7.11 19.70 12.19
CA VAL A 99 -7.11 20.99 11.52
C VAL A 99 -8.25 21.04 10.49
N SER A 100 -9.27 21.85 10.77
CA SER A 100 -10.51 21.89 9.99
C SER A 100 -10.30 22.18 8.50
N TRP A 101 -9.40 23.10 8.15
CA TRP A 101 -9.12 23.42 6.75
C TRP A 101 -8.35 22.32 6.01
N LEU A 102 -7.68 21.40 6.71
CA LEU A 102 -7.06 20.22 6.10
C LEU A 102 -8.05 19.08 5.89
N HIS A 103 -9.24 19.12 6.48
CA HIS A 103 -10.16 17.98 6.48
C HIS A 103 -10.50 17.52 5.05
N ASP A 104 -10.86 18.47 4.18
CA ASP A 104 -11.20 18.19 2.79
C ASP A 104 -9.99 17.63 2.03
N TRP A 105 -8.81 18.21 2.23
CA TRP A 105 -7.57 17.73 1.62
C TRP A 105 -7.17 16.34 2.10
N ALA A 106 -7.28 16.06 3.39
CA ALA A 106 -6.98 14.77 3.98
C ALA A 106 -7.94 13.71 3.43
N SER A 107 -9.21 14.05 3.20
CA SER A 107 -10.16 13.14 2.57
C SER A 107 -9.70 12.69 1.18
N TRP A 108 -9.01 13.53 0.41
CA TRP A 108 -8.49 13.21 -0.93
C TRP A 108 -7.09 12.61 -0.93
N LEU A 109 -6.24 13.08 -0.03
CA LEU A 109 -4.80 12.83 -0.10
C LEU A 109 -4.31 11.84 0.95
N ASP A 110 -5.09 11.52 1.99
CA ASP A 110 -4.69 10.51 2.97
C ASP A 110 -4.96 9.09 2.45
N LEU A 111 -3.90 8.38 2.07
CA LEU A 111 -3.99 7.02 1.55
C LEU A 111 -4.65 6.04 2.55
N SER A 112 -4.51 6.25 3.86
CA SER A 112 -5.15 5.41 4.86
C SER A 112 -6.67 5.58 4.88
N THR A 113 -7.14 6.78 4.52
CA THR A 113 -8.55 7.12 4.41
C THR A 113 -9.13 6.67 3.07
N THR A 114 -8.42 6.91 1.96
CA THR A 114 -8.92 6.59 0.61
C THR A 114 -8.85 5.10 0.28
N ALA A 115 -7.90 4.35 0.87
CA ALA A 115 -7.80 2.90 0.72
C ALA A 115 -8.64 2.12 1.76
N GLU A 116 -9.36 2.82 2.65
CA GLU A 116 -10.18 2.20 3.71
C GLU A 116 -11.25 1.22 3.19
N PRO A 117 -11.95 1.46 2.06
CA PRO A 117 -12.85 0.47 1.50
C PRO A 117 -12.12 -0.85 1.18
N LEU A 118 -10.91 -0.75 0.61
CA LEU A 118 -10.12 -1.91 0.20
C LEU A 118 -9.65 -2.73 1.41
N THR A 119 -9.26 -2.07 2.51
CA THR A 119 -8.88 -2.78 3.75
C THR A 119 -10.07 -3.49 4.40
N ARG A 120 -11.30 -3.01 4.17
CA ARG A 120 -12.54 -3.70 4.57
C ARG A 120 -13.01 -4.76 3.58
N GLY A 121 -12.25 -5.02 2.51
CA GLY A 121 -12.61 -6.01 1.50
C GLY A 121 -13.72 -5.55 0.54
N ALA A 122 -13.94 -4.23 0.43
CA ALA A 122 -14.88 -3.61 -0.49
C ALA A 122 -14.15 -2.78 -1.55
N TRP A 123 -14.80 -2.55 -2.69
CA TRP A 123 -14.26 -1.66 -3.73
C TRP A 123 -14.69 -0.21 -3.50
N PRO A 124 -13.86 0.78 -3.88
CA PRO A 124 -14.26 2.19 -3.85
C PRO A 124 -15.52 2.42 -4.68
N ALA A 125 -16.40 3.30 -4.19
CA ALA A 125 -17.64 3.71 -4.83
C ALA A 125 -17.71 5.24 -4.94
N GLY A 126 -18.59 5.76 -5.81
CA GLY A 126 -18.70 7.21 -6.03
C GLY A 126 -17.37 7.79 -6.54
N ASP A 127 -16.89 8.85 -5.87
CA ASP A 127 -15.60 9.52 -6.12
C ASP A 127 -14.39 8.81 -5.49
N GLY A 128 -14.59 7.60 -4.93
CA GLY A 128 -13.58 6.88 -4.18
C GLY A 128 -12.36 6.48 -5.02
N TRP A 129 -12.53 6.23 -6.31
CA TRP A 129 -11.42 5.88 -7.21
C TRP A 129 -10.54 7.08 -7.52
N GLU A 130 -11.14 8.25 -7.68
CA GLU A 130 -10.48 9.53 -7.92
C GLU A 130 -9.66 9.94 -6.71
N ARG A 131 -10.24 9.81 -5.52
CA ARG A 131 -9.55 10.05 -4.24
C ARG A 131 -8.42 9.05 -4.01
N LEU A 132 -8.66 7.77 -4.28
CA LEU A 132 -7.60 6.75 -4.22
C LEU A 132 -6.47 7.06 -5.21
N ALA A 133 -6.79 7.41 -6.46
CA ALA A 133 -5.79 7.76 -7.46
C ALA A 133 -4.98 9.00 -7.05
N ALA A 134 -5.63 10.03 -6.50
CA ALA A 134 -4.96 11.25 -6.04
C ALA A 134 -3.97 10.96 -4.89
N SER A 135 -4.42 10.24 -3.86
CA SER A 135 -3.57 9.84 -2.73
C SER A 135 -2.45 8.88 -3.16
N VAL A 136 -2.71 7.91 -4.06
CA VAL A 136 -1.67 7.03 -4.62
C VAL A 136 -0.66 7.82 -5.44
N ALA A 137 -1.09 8.80 -6.23
CA ALA A 137 -0.18 9.66 -6.97
C ALA A 137 0.75 10.45 -6.03
N LEU A 138 0.21 10.98 -4.93
CA LEU A 138 0.99 11.73 -3.94
C LEU A 138 1.96 10.84 -3.15
N TRP A 139 1.51 9.70 -2.66
CA TRP A 139 2.27 8.89 -1.72
C TRP A 139 3.12 7.80 -2.37
N VAL A 140 2.68 7.27 -3.51
CA VAL A 140 3.41 6.21 -4.23
C VAL A 140 4.08 6.78 -5.47
N GLY A 141 3.30 7.45 -6.32
CA GLY A 141 3.77 7.96 -7.62
C GLY A 141 4.90 8.98 -7.46
N LEU A 142 4.71 9.99 -6.62
CA LEU A 142 5.66 11.08 -6.44
C LEU A 142 6.99 10.59 -5.82
N PRO A 143 7.02 9.79 -4.73
CA PRO A 143 8.29 9.27 -4.21
C PRO A 143 9.02 8.35 -5.18
N LEU A 144 8.30 7.49 -5.93
CA LEU A 144 8.92 6.65 -6.97
C LEU A 144 9.52 7.49 -8.10
N ALA A 145 8.79 8.50 -8.58
CA ALA A 145 9.25 9.36 -9.66
C ALA A 145 10.47 10.20 -9.22
N LEU A 146 10.41 10.81 -8.04
CA LEU A 146 11.53 11.58 -7.50
C LEU A 146 12.74 10.68 -7.18
N GLY A 147 12.51 9.48 -6.66
CA GLY A 147 13.57 8.50 -6.43
C GLY A 147 14.22 8.03 -7.73
N LEU A 148 13.44 7.81 -8.78
CA LEU A 148 13.97 7.51 -10.11
C LEU A 148 14.83 8.66 -10.64
N VAL A 149 14.32 9.89 -10.64
CA VAL A 149 15.06 11.07 -11.09
C VAL A 149 16.37 11.22 -10.30
N ARG A 150 16.33 11.02 -8.99
CA ARG A 150 17.51 11.06 -8.12
C ARG A 150 18.52 9.98 -8.50
N VAL A 151 18.10 8.73 -8.71
CA VAL A 151 18.96 7.62 -9.12
C VAL A 151 19.58 7.85 -10.49
N LEU A 152 18.86 8.48 -11.42
CA LEU A 152 19.37 8.80 -12.75
C LEU A 152 20.39 9.96 -12.72
N ARG A 153 20.18 10.95 -11.85
CA ARG A 153 21.07 12.10 -11.69
C ARG A 153 22.28 11.85 -10.78
N SER A 154 22.27 10.76 -10.01
CA SER A 154 23.41 10.37 -9.17
C SER A 154 24.51 9.78 -10.07
N GLU A 155 25.56 10.55 -10.35
CA GLU A 155 26.77 10.02 -10.99
C GLU A 155 27.40 8.95 -10.08
N VAL A 156 27.90 7.87 -10.69
CA VAL A 156 28.73 6.89 -9.97
C VAL A 156 30.05 7.58 -9.68
N LYS A 157 30.37 7.78 -8.40
CA LYS A 157 31.76 7.97 -7.99
C LYS A 157 32.48 6.63 -8.00
#